data_AF-C4R871-F1
#
_entry.id   AF-C4R871-F1
#
_cell.length_a   1.000
_cell.length_b   1.000
_cell.length_c   1.000
_cell.angle_alpha   90.00
_cell.angle_beta   90.00
_cell.angle_gamma   90.00
#
_symmetry.space_group_name_H-M   'P 1'
#
loop_
_entity.id
_entity.type
_entity.pdbx_description
1 polymer ?
#
loop_
_entity_poly.entity_id
_entity_poly.type
_entity_poly.pdbx_seq_one_letter_code
_entity_poly.pdbx_strand_id
1 'polypeptide(L)'
;MECLVYKDASVVGFVLATLMATGIFLSYVPQHSRIMKRRTSEGLSPFFLLLGTVSAISAFANLLLYSNDGRICCRLGLSDFQCINSQIGMIQVGLQTLGYSLILVLCVYYTRDSLTENQREYAQLLKVYRFFLFYAFLNLFVVVYLIKRKQDTEIFVQFANLSGVFSSLVGGFQYLPQIYTTYKLKHPGSLSIKMMSIQTPGGFVWTASLFLQPNSKWSSWLPYFTAAMAQGILLIMCIYYKHTYNIDELEREQLARITEENLAYTSLETTDDGLLQ
;
A
#
# COMPACT_ATOMS: atom_id res chain seq x y z
N MET A 1 3.35 -26.88 -20.56
CA MET A 1 3.78 -26.24 -19.30
C MET A 1 5.24 -26.61 -19.09
N GLU A 2 6.16 -25.68 -19.32
CA GLU A 2 7.61 -25.96 -19.30
C GLU A 2 8.23 -25.52 -17.97
N CYS A 3 8.44 -26.46 -17.06
CA CYS A 3 9.07 -26.19 -15.75
C CYS A 3 10.59 -25.89 -15.86
N LEU A 4 11.18 -26.03 -17.04
CA LEU A 4 12.61 -25.81 -17.30
C LEU A 4 13.04 -24.37 -16.97
N VAL A 5 12.18 -23.40 -17.21
CA VAL A 5 12.42 -21.98 -16.92
C VAL A 5 12.68 -21.68 -15.45
N TYR A 6 12.24 -22.54 -14.53
CA TYR A 6 12.49 -22.38 -13.09
C TYR A 6 13.79 -23.05 -12.62
N LYS A 7 14.48 -23.80 -13.49
CA LYS A 7 15.73 -24.49 -13.13
C LYS A 7 16.92 -23.53 -13.08
N ASP A 8 16.95 -22.52 -13.94
CA ASP A 8 18.01 -21.52 -14.04
C ASP A 8 17.81 -20.36 -13.05
N ALA A 9 17.69 -20.70 -11.76
CA ALA A 9 17.48 -19.74 -10.69
C ALA A 9 18.76 -18.94 -10.36
N SER A 10 18.71 -17.61 -10.52
CA SER A 10 19.83 -16.71 -10.17
C SER A 10 19.97 -16.55 -8.65
N VAL A 11 21.13 -16.93 -8.10
CA VAL A 11 21.46 -16.76 -6.68
C VAL A 11 21.48 -15.28 -6.28
N VAL A 12 22.05 -14.41 -7.14
CA VAL A 12 22.10 -12.97 -6.87
C VAL A 12 20.69 -12.38 -6.81
N GLY A 13 19.84 -12.74 -7.78
CA GLY A 13 18.43 -12.32 -7.79
C GLY A 13 17.68 -12.79 -6.56
N PHE A 14 17.89 -14.04 -6.14
CA PHE A 14 17.30 -14.61 -4.93
C PHE A 14 17.71 -13.86 -3.65
N VAL A 15 19.00 -13.56 -3.49
CA VAL A 15 19.51 -12.81 -2.34
C VAL A 15 18.90 -11.41 -2.28
N LEU A 16 18.90 -10.68 -3.40
CA LEU A 16 18.29 -9.35 -3.48
C LEU A 16 16.79 -9.40 -3.15
N ALA A 17 16.06 -10.37 -3.71
CA ALA A 17 14.63 -10.54 -3.44
C ALA A 17 14.34 -10.88 -1.97
N THR A 18 15.18 -11.69 -1.34
CA THR A 18 15.07 -12.04 0.08
C THR A 18 15.33 -10.83 0.99
N LEU A 19 16.35 -10.03 0.67
CA LEU A 19 16.63 -8.78 1.38
C LEU A 19 15.46 -7.80 1.29
N MET A 20 14.85 -7.68 0.10
CA MET A 20 13.65 -6.86 -0.09
C MET A 20 12.46 -7.38 0.72
N ALA A 21 12.23 -8.70 0.74
CA ALA A 21 11.16 -9.30 1.55
C ALA A 21 11.33 -8.99 3.04
N THR A 22 12.56 -9.05 3.54
CA THR A 22 12.89 -8.68 4.92
C THR A 22 12.68 -7.19 5.17
N GLY A 23 13.11 -6.33 4.24
CA GLY A 23 12.86 -4.89 4.30
C GLY A 23 11.38 -4.54 4.34
N ILE A 24 10.55 -5.19 3.50
CA ILE A 24 9.09 -5.06 3.50
C ILE A 24 8.54 -5.39 4.89
N PHE A 25 8.88 -6.56 5.43
CA PHE A 25 8.40 -6.99 6.74
C PHE A 25 8.78 -5.98 7.84
N LEU A 26 10.05 -5.59 7.91
CA LEU A 26 10.55 -4.65 8.93
C LEU A 26 9.93 -3.25 8.79
N SER A 27 9.55 -2.83 7.58
CA SER A 27 8.94 -1.51 7.35
C SER A 27 7.58 -1.33 8.03
N TYR A 28 6.82 -2.43 8.22
CA TYR A 28 5.50 -2.39 8.84
C TYR A 28 5.54 -2.42 10.37
N VAL A 29 6.59 -3.00 10.96
CA VAL A 29 6.71 -3.20 12.42
C VAL A 29 6.57 -1.88 13.21
N PRO A 30 7.23 -0.77 12.86
CA PRO A 30 7.07 0.49 13.59
C PRO A 30 5.64 1.02 13.55
N GLN A 31 4.97 0.91 12.40
CA GLN A 31 3.61 1.39 12.22
C GLN A 31 2.62 0.57 13.05
N HIS A 32 2.73 -0.76 13.02
CA HIS A 32 1.91 -1.64 13.86
C HIS A 32 2.13 -1.36 15.35
N SER A 33 3.39 -1.20 15.77
CA SER A 33 3.73 -0.87 17.16
C SER A 33 3.14 0.47 17.61
N ARG A 34 3.19 1.49 16.75
CA ARG A 34 2.61 2.81 17.03
C ARG A 34 1.11 2.73 17.29
N ILE A 35 0.36 1.98 16.47
CA ILE A 35 -1.09 1.81 16.62
C ILE A 35 -1.41 1.09 17.94
N MET A 36 -0.70 -0.01 18.24
CA MET A 36 -0.91 -0.77 19.48
C MET A 36 -0.64 0.04 20.74
N LYS A 37 0.41 0.88 20.72
CA LYS A 37 0.80 1.72 21.86
C LYS A 37 -0.11 2.93 22.04
N ARG A 38 -0.47 3.62 20.95
CA ARG A 38 -1.24 4.87 21.00
C ARG A 38 -2.74 4.66 21.09
N ARG A 39 -3.27 3.53 20.61
CA ARG A 39 -4.70 3.24 20.55
C ARG A 39 -5.53 4.35 19.89
N THR A 40 -4.96 5.02 18.90
CA THR A 40 -5.65 5.99 18.04
C THR A 40 -5.24 5.78 16.58
N SER A 41 -6.15 6.08 15.67
CA SER A 41 -5.90 6.08 14.22
C SER A 41 -5.50 7.47 13.66
N GLU A 42 -5.20 8.44 14.53
CA GLU A 42 -4.75 9.79 14.16
C GLU A 42 -3.68 9.79 13.05
N GLY A 43 -3.96 10.56 11.99
CA GLY A 43 -3.08 10.69 10.83
C GLY A 43 -3.25 9.60 9.77
N LEU A 44 -4.16 8.63 9.96
CA LEU A 44 -4.49 7.61 8.96
C LEU A 44 -5.88 7.86 8.37
N SER A 45 -5.93 8.25 7.09
CA SER A 45 -7.20 8.44 6.39
C SER A 45 -7.90 7.09 6.12
N PRO A 46 -9.17 6.89 6.55
CA PRO A 46 -9.92 5.66 6.25
C PRO A 46 -10.05 5.39 4.75
N PHE A 47 -10.23 6.43 3.93
CA PHE A 47 -10.31 6.29 2.48
C PHE A 47 -8.98 5.85 1.86
N PHE A 48 -7.85 6.35 2.35
CA PHE A 48 -6.53 5.91 1.92
C PHE A 48 -6.27 4.44 2.28
N LEU A 49 -6.69 4.01 3.49
CA LEU A 49 -6.62 2.61 3.91
C LEU A 49 -7.51 1.71 3.03
N LEU A 50 -8.70 2.19 2.67
CA LEU A 50 -9.61 1.48 1.76
C LEU A 50 -8.97 1.24 0.39
N LEU A 51 -8.53 2.30 -0.29
CA LEU A 51 -7.93 2.17 -1.62
C LEU A 51 -6.68 1.29 -1.58
N GLY A 52 -5.82 1.47 -0.58
CA GLY A 52 -4.61 0.67 -0.44
C GLY A 52 -4.89 -0.81 -0.19
N THR A 53 -5.86 -1.15 0.65
CA THR A 53 -6.20 -2.57 0.92
C THR A 53 -6.85 -3.23 -0.29
N VAL A 54 -7.74 -2.53 -0.99
CA VAL A 54 -8.36 -3.02 -2.25
C VAL A 54 -7.30 -3.24 -3.33
N SER A 55 -6.40 -2.27 -3.52
CA SER A 55 -5.30 -2.38 -4.47
C SER A 55 -4.37 -3.55 -4.12
N ALA A 56 -3.99 -3.69 -2.84
CA ALA A 56 -3.09 -4.76 -2.37
C ALA A 56 -3.69 -6.16 -2.50
N ILE A 57 -4.97 -6.34 -2.17
CA ILE A 57 -5.68 -7.62 -2.37
C ILE A 57 -5.73 -7.96 -3.86
N SER A 58 -6.06 -6.99 -4.72
CA SER A 58 -6.13 -7.19 -6.17
C SER A 58 -4.78 -7.56 -6.78
N ALA A 59 -3.70 -6.91 -6.35
CA ALA A 59 -2.34 -7.23 -6.79
C ALA A 59 -1.93 -8.65 -6.34
N PHE A 60 -2.26 -9.00 -5.09
CA PHE A 60 -1.94 -10.33 -4.59
C PHE A 60 -2.76 -11.42 -5.29
N ALA A 61 -4.03 -11.15 -5.63
CA ALA A 61 -4.86 -12.05 -6.43
C ALA A 61 -4.25 -12.33 -7.81
N ASN A 62 -3.78 -11.29 -8.50
CA ASN A 62 -3.05 -11.41 -9.76
C ASN A 62 -1.83 -12.32 -9.61
N LEU A 63 -0.98 -12.08 -8.59
CA LEU A 63 0.20 -12.91 -8.37
C LEU A 63 -0.14 -14.33 -7.96
N LEU A 64 -1.15 -14.55 -7.11
CA LEU A 64 -1.60 -15.89 -6.73
C LEU A 64 -2.00 -16.70 -7.96
N LEU A 65 -2.67 -16.08 -8.93
CA LEU A 65 -3.04 -16.75 -10.17
C LEU A 65 -1.81 -17.02 -11.05
N TYR A 66 -0.97 -16.02 -11.35
CA TYR A 66 0.17 -16.23 -12.26
C TYR A 66 1.30 -17.08 -11.69
N SER A 67 1.50 -17.11 -10.37
CA SER A 67 2.49 -17.98 -9.73
C SER A 67 2.04 -19.45 -9.64
N ASN A 68 0.83 -19.79 -10.11
CA ASN A 68 0.29 -21.14 -10.04
C ASN A 68 1.13 -22.17 -10.82
N ASP A 69 1.66 -21.79 -11.98
CA ASP A 69 2.58 -22.64 -12.75
C ASP A 69 3.80 -23.05 -11.93
N GLY A 70 4.43 -22.08 -11.25
CA GLY A 70 5.58 -22.33 -10.39
C GLY A 70 5.24 -23.30 -9.26
N ARG A 71 4.06 -23.16 -8.63
CA ARG A 71 3.61 -24.08 -7.56
C ARG A 71 3.33 -25.50 -8.06
N ILE A 72 2.81 -25.64 -9.28
CA ILE A 72 2.64 -26.96 -9.91
C ILE A 72 4.02 -27.57 -10.16
N CYS A 73 4.95 -26.81 -10.76
CA CYS A 73 6.31 -27.27 -11.02
C CYS A 73 7.08 -27.65 -9.74
N CYS A 74 6.85 -26.96 -8.62
CA CYS A 74 7.41 -27.36 -7.32
C CYS A 74 7.03 -28.79 -6.93
N ARG A 75 5.81 -29.22 -7.23
CA ARG A 75 5.33 -30.58 -6.93
C ARG A 75 5.85 -31.63 -7.91
N LEU A 76 6.35 -31.20 -9.08
CA LEU A 76 6.83 -32.06 -10.16
C LEU A 76 8.35 -32.33 -10.10
N GLY A 77 9.04 -31.87 -9.05
CA GLY A 77 10.46 -32.22 -8.80
C GLY A 77 11.47 -31.08 -8.96
N LEU A 78 11.07 -29.82 -8.76
CA LEU A 78 12.04 -28.75 -8.52
C LEU A 78 12.72 -28.92 -7.16
N SER A 79 13.98 -28.53 -7.05
CA SER A 79 14.66 -28.44 -5.74
C SER A 79 14.03 -27.34 -4.87
N ASP A 80 14.22 -27.42 -3.54
CA ASP A 80 13.70 -26.43 -2.59
C ASP A 80 14.10 -24.99 -2.94
N PHE A 81 15.38 -24.80 -3.30
CA PHE A 81 15.89 -23.49 -3.72
C PHE A 81 15.17 -22.96 -4.96
N GLN A 82 15.02 -23.78 -6.00
CA GLN A 82 14.33 -23.40 -7.23
C GLN A 82 12.84 -23.13 -6.97
N CYS A 83 12.21 -23.92 -6.11
CA CYS A 83 10.83 -23.73 -5.74
C CYS A 83 10.62 -22.39 -5.00
N ILE A 84 11.40 -22.11 -3.95
CA ILE A 84 11.29 -20.85 -3.20
C ILE A 84 11.61 -19.67 -4.12
N ASN A 85 12.64 -19.77 -4.96
CA ASN A 85 12.98 -18.73 -5.93
C ASN A 85 11.82 -18.46 -6.92
N SER A 86 11.10 -19.50 -7.36
CA SER A 86 9.93 -19.32 -8.22
C SER A 86 8.75 -18.61 -7.54
N GLN A 87 8.70 -18.63 -6.20
CA GLN A 87 7.60 -18.07 -5.40
C GLN A 87 7.98 -16.75 -4.71
N ILE A 88 9.21 -16.26 -4.86
CA ILE A 88 9.72 -15.14 -4.05
C ILE A 88 8.92 -13.85 -4.27
N GLY A 89 8.48 -13.55 -5.50
CA GLY A 89 7.63 -12.39 -5.76
C GLY A 89 6.25 -12.48 -5.12
N MET A 90 5.63 -13.67 -5.17
CA MET A 90 4.38 -13.93 -4.47
C MET A 90 4.54 -13.75 -2.96
N ILE A 91 5.66 -14.20 -2.38
CA ILE A 91 5.96 -14.04 -0.95
C ILE A 91 6.14 -12.56 -0.60
N GLN A 92 6.94 -11.80 -1.35
CA GLN A 92 7.15 -10.36 -1.13
C GLN A 92 5.83 -9.58 -1.13
N VAL A 93 5.02 -9.80 -2.16
CA VAL A 93 3.71 -9.15 -2.30
C VAL A 93 2.75 -9.61 -1.21
N GLY A 94 2.75 -10.90 -0.88
CA GLY A 94 1.95 -11.44 0.22
C GLY A 94 2.29 -10.78 1.56
N LEU A 95 3.58 -10.60 1.87
CA LEU A 95 4.03 -9.89 3.06
C LEU A 95 3.56 -8.42 3.05
N GLN A 96 3.66 -7.72 1.92
CA GLN A 96 3.16 -6.36 1.78
C GLN A 96 1.64 -6.29 2.01
N THR A 97 0.87 -7.15 1.35
CA THR A 97 -0.59 -7.18 1.45
C THR A 97 -1.06 -7.51 2.85
N LEU A 98 -0.41 -8.47 3.51
CA LEU A 98 -0.69 -8.81 4.90
C LEU A 98 -0.30 -7.67 5.84
N GLY A 99 0.88 -7.09 5.68
CA GLY A 99 1.37 -5.98 6.50
C GLY A 99 0.47 -4.75 6.41
N TYR A 100 0.07 -4.35 5.19
CA TYR A 100 -0.85 -3.23 4.98
C TYR A 100 -2.25 -3.52 5.50
N SER A 101 -2.79 -4.72 5.25
CA SER A 101 -4.12 -5.10 5.76
C SER A 101 -4.16 -5.14 7.28
N LEU A 102 -3.06 -5.57 7.91
CA LEU A 102 -2.95 -5.60 9.36
C LEU A 102 -3.01 -4.20 9.98
N ILE A 103 -2.59 -3.14 9.28
CA ILE A 103 -2.80 -1.75 9.74
C ILE A 103 -4.28 -1.49 9.96
N LEU A 104 -5.13 -1.79 8.98
CA LEU A 104 -6.58 -1.56 9.07
C LEU A 104 -7.21 -2.40 10.19
N VAL A 105 -6.83 -3.68 10.28
CA VAL A 105 -7.30 -4.59 11.35
C VAL A 105 -6.92 -4.07 12.73
N LEU A 106 -5.67 -3.67 12.93
CA LEU A 106 -5.18 -3.13 14.19
C LEU A 106 -5.86 -1.82 14.56
N CYS A 107 -6.10 -0.92 13.58
CA CYS A 107 -6.82 0.31 13.84
C CYS A 107 -8.21 0.00 14.39
N VAL A 108 -9.03 -0.81 13.71
CA VAL A 108 -10.38 -1.13 14.19
C VAL A 108 -10.36 -1.83 15.55
N TYR A 109 -9.45 -2.79 15.74
CA TYR A 109 -9.41 -3.57 16.98
C TYR A 109 -8.97 -2.73 18.19
N TYR A 110 -7.90 -1.95 18.06
CA TYR A 110 -7.34 -1.20 19.18
C TYR A 110 -8.02 0.15 19.43
N THR A 111 -8.73 0.72 18.46
CA THR A 111 -9.45 2.00 18.64
C THR A 111 -10.92 1.86 19.02
N ARG A 112 -11.48 0.63 19.01
CA ARG A 112 -12.90 0.35 19.29
C ARG A 112 -13.46 1.02 20.54
N ASP A 113 -12.78 0.86 21.67
CA ASP A 113 -13.19 1.39 22.97
C ASP A 113 -12.20 2.45 23.49
N SER A 114 -11.48 3.10 22.58
CA SER A 114 -10.47 4.08 22.94
C SER A 114 -11.09 5.44 23.21
N LEU A 115 -10.79 6.03 24.36
CA LEU A 115 -11.24 7.37 24.74
C LEU A 115 -10.60 8.47 23.89
N THR A 116 -9.45 8.19 23.26
CA THR A 116 -8.72 9.14 22.41
C THR A 116 -9.20 9.13 20.97
N GLU A 117 -10.13 8.23 20.61
CA GLU A 117 -10.58 8.08 19.22
C GLU A 117 -11.87 8.86 18.96
N ASN A 118 -11.91 9.58 17.85
CA ASN A 118 -13.12 10.24 17.39
C ASN A 118 -14.15 9.22 16.87
N GLN A 119 -15.34 9.22 17.46
CA GLN A 119 -16.43 8.30 17.11
C GLN A 119 -16.84 8.37 15.62
N ARG A 120 -16.79 9.56 15.00
CA ARG A 120 -17.12 9.71 13.58
C ARG A 120 -16.07 9.04 12.68
N GLU A 121 -14.79 9.19 13.02
CA GLU A 121 -13.69 8.56 12.29
C GLU A 121 -13.71 7.05 12.47
N TYR A 122 -13.93 6.59 13.70
CA TYR A 122 -14.11 5.16 13.99
C TYR A 122 -15.28 4.55 13.19
N ALA A 123 -16.41 5.24 13.10
CA ALA A 123 -17.55 4.78 12.30
C ALA A 123 -17.22 4.67 10.80
N GLN A 124 -16.41 5.59 10.26
CA GLN A 124 -15.91 5.50 8.88
C GLN A 124 -14.95 4.32 8.71
N LEU A 125 -14.01 4.15 9.65
CA LEU A 125 -13.05 3.06 9.66
C LEU A 125 -13.75 1.70 9.71
N LEU A 126 -14.82 1.56 10.50
CA LEU A 126 -15.61 0.34 10.57
C LEU A 126 -16.32 0.01 9.25
N LYS A 127 -16.83 1.02 8.53
CA LYS A 127 -17.40 0.83 7.18
C LYS A 127 -16.34 0.32 6.21
N VAL A 128 -15.16 0.94 6.22
CA VAL A 128 -14.00 0.53 5.41
C VAL A 128 -13.59 -0.91 5.73
N TYR A 129 -13.51 -1.26 7.01
CA TYR A 129 -13.17 -2.61 7.45
C TYR A 129 -14.18 -3.67 7.04
N ARG A 130 -15.48 -3.39 7.16
CA ARG A 130 -16.54 -4.30 6.68
C ARG A 130 -16.46 -4.52 5.17
N PHE A 131 -16.26 -3.44 4.41
CA PHE A 131 -16.05 -3.55 2.97
C PHE A 131 -14.79 -4.36 2.64
N PHE A 132 -13.68 -4.10 3.33
CA PHE A 132 -12.43 -4.84 3.20
C PHE A 132 -12.63 -6.35 3.41
N LEU A 133 -13.32 -6.76 4.49
CA LEU A 133 -13.61 -8.17 4.75
C LEU A 133 -14.43 -8.82 3.63
N PHE A 134 -15.49 -8.13 3.18
CA PHE A 134 -16.32 -8.60 2.07
C PHE A 134 -15.50 -8.75 0.78
N TYR A 135 -14.72 -7.73 0.43
CA TYR A 135 -13.88 -7.72 -0.77
C TYR A 135 -12.81 -8.81 -0.73
N ALA A 136 -12.12 -8.96 0.42
CA ALA A 136 -11.11 -10.00 0.62
C ALA A 136 -11.71 -11.40 0.49
N PHE A 137 -12.88 -11.65 1.09
CA PHE A 137 -13.58 -12.93 1.00
C PHE A 137 -14.01 -13.24 -0.44
N LEU A 138 -14.64 -12.29 -1.11
CA LEU A 138 -15.08 -12.46 -2.50
C LEU A 138 -13.89 -12.74 -3.42
N ASN A 139 -12.82 -11.97 -3.27
CA ASN A 139 -11.63 -12.12 -4.10
C ASN A 139 -10.95 -13.48 -3.85
N LEU A 140 -10.80 -13.89 -2.58
CA LEU A 140 -10.29 -15.22 -2.22
C LEU A 140 -11.15 -16.34 -2.81
N PHE A 141 -12.48 -16.22 -2.72
CA PHE A 141 -13.41 -17.21 -3.28
C PHE A 141 -13.22 -17.36 -4.79
N VAL A 142 -13.16 -16.25 -5.53
CA VAL A 142 -12.96 -16.26 -6.99
C VAL A 142 -11.59 -16.85 -7.35
N VAL A 143 -10.52 -16.44 -6.67
CA VAL A 143 -9.16 -16.96 -6.93
C VAL A 143 -9.10 -18.48 -6.68
N VAL A 144 -9.63 -18.95 -5.55
CA VAL A 144 -9.65 -20.39 -5.22
C VAL A 144 -10.49 -21.17 -6.24
N TYR A 145 -11.64 -20.62 -6.64
CA TYR A 145 -12.49 -21.22 -7.67
C TYR A 145 -11.74 -21.36 -9.01
N LEU A 146 -11.08 -20.30 -9.47
CA LEU A 146 -10.33 -20.28 -10.73
C LEU A 146 -9.13 -21.24 -10.71
N ILE A 147 -8.38 -21.30 -9.61
CA ILE A 147 -7.26 -22.25 -9.45
C ILE A 147 -7.78 -23.70 -9.53
N LYS A 148 -8.94 -24.00 -8.93
CA LYS A 148 -9.54 -25.35 -8.98
C LYS A 148 -10.10 -25.74 -10.35
N ARG A 149 -10.62 -24.78 -11.13
CA ARG A 149 -11.26 -25.04 -12.44
C ARG A 149 -10.26 -25.39 -13.57
N LYS A 150 -8.96 -25.48 -13.24
CA LYS A 150 -7.79 -25.66 -14.13
C LYS A 150 -7.47 -24.44 -15.00
N GLN A 151 -6.17 -24.25 -15.15
CA GLN A 151 -5.48 -23.02 -15.54
C GLN A 151 -5.68 -22.57 -17.00
N ASP A 152 -6.05 -23.50 -17.90
CA ASP A 152 -6.16 -23.22 -19.33
C ASP A 152 -7.47 -22.53 -19.76
N THR A 153 -8.23 -21.97 -18.81
CA THR A 153 -9.45 -21.23 -19.13
C THR A 153 -9.11 -19.77 -19.42
N GLU A 154 -9.60 -19.21 -20.52
CA GLU A 154 -9.46 -17.78 -20.86
C GLU A 154 -9.83 -16.85 -19.69
N ILE A 155 -10.89 -17.21 -18.95
CA ILE A 155 -11.38 -16.51 -17.75
C ILE A 155 -10.29 -16.37 -16.68
N PHE A 156 -9.41 -17.35 -16.50
CA PHE A 156 -8.32 -17.31 -15.54
C PHE A 156 -7.35 -16.17 -15.85
N VAL A 157 -6.91 -16.08 -17.11
CA VAL A 157 -5.97 -15.08 -17.59
C VAL A 157 -6.61 -13.69 -17.60
N GLN A 158 -7.87 -13.59 -18.03
CA GLN A 158 -8.62 -12.33 -18.04
C GLN A 158 -8.78 -11.77 -16.62
N PHE A 159 -9.22 -12.59 -15.66
CA PHE A 159 -9.40 -12.15 -14.27
C PHE A 159 -8.07 -11.76 -13.62
N ALA A 160 -7.00 -12.51 -13.87
CA ALA A 160 -5.67 -12.17 -13.38
C ALA A 160 -5.23 -10.80 -13.91
N ASN A 161 -5.27 -10.58 -15.23
CA ASN A 161 -4.92 -9.29 -15.85
C ASN A 161 -5.78 -8.14 -15.32
N LEU A 162 -7.10 -8.33 -15.25
CA LEU A 162 -8.04 -7.33 -14.74
C LEU A 162 -7.71 -6.95 -13.30
N SER A 163 -7.38 -7.92 -12.44
CA SER A 163 -7.00 -7.67 -11.06
C SER A 163 -5.72 -6.82 -10.95
N GLY A 164 -4.74 -7.06 -11.83
CA GLY A 164 -3.52 -6.25 -11.90
C GLY A 164 -3.78 -4.82 -12.39
N VAL A 165 -4.58 -4.64 -13.44
CA VAL A 165 -4.96 -3.31 -13.94
C VAL A 165 -5.78 -2.54 -12.90
N PHE A 166 -6.77 -3.19 -12.30
CA PHE A 166 -7.60 -2.61 -11.27
C PHE A 166 -6.76 -2.18 -10.06
N SER A 167 -5.83 -3.03 -9.61
CA SER A 167 -4.87 -2.68 -8.56
C SER A 167 -4.05 -1.43 -8.91
N SER A 168 -3.57 -1.34 -10.15
CA SER A 168 -2.77 -0.21 -10.64
C SER A 168 -3.56 1.10 -10.64
N LEU A 169 -4.83 1.06 -11.10
CA LEU A 169 -5.71 2.23 -11.10
C LEU A 169 -6.03 2.69 -9.68
N VAL A 170 -6.51 1.78 -8.84
CA VAL A 170 -6.86 2.08 -7.44
C VAL A 170 -5.63 2.58 -6.67
N GLY A 171 -4.49 1.92 -6.84
CA GLY A 171 -3.21 2.29 -6.23
C GLY A 171 -2.72 3.64 -6.72
N GLY A 172 -2.89 3.97 -8.01
CA GLY A 172 -2.58 5.30 -8.55
C GLY A 172 -3.49 6.38 -7.94
N PHE A 173 -4.79 6.14 -7.87
CA PHE A 173 -5.75 7.08 -7.25
C PHE A 173 -5.46 7.36 -5.79
N GLN A 174 -4.94 6.36 -5.06
CA GLN A 174 -4.55 6.50 -3.66
C GLN A 174 -3.52 7.63 -3.43
N TYR A 175 -2.63 7.92 -4.40
CA TYR A 175 -1.62 8.97 -4.28
C TYR A 175 -2.14 10.38 -4.62
N LEU A 176 -3.28 10.51 -5.30
CA LEU A 176 -3.78 11.82 -5.76
C LEU A 176 -4.00 12.84 -4.64
N PRO A 177 -4.63 12.51 -3.50
CA PRO A 177 -4.84 13.48 -2.43
C PRO A 177 -3.51 14.07 -1.94
N GLN A 178 -2.46 13.24 -1.82
CA GLN A 178 -1.16 13.72 -1.37
C GLN A 178 -0.47 14.58 -2.42
N ILE A 179 -0.57 14.23 -3.70
CA ILE A 179 -0.03 15.03 -4.82
C ILE A 179 -0.70 16.41 -4.82
N TYR A 180 -2.03 16.45 -4.72
CA TYR A 180 -2.80 17.68 -4.67
C TYR A 180 -2.42 18.55 -3.46
N THR A 181 -2.34 17.96 -2.26
CA THR A 181 -1.97 18.68 -1.04
C THR A 181 -0.55 19.26 -1.15
N THR A 182 0.42 18.46 -1.61
CA THR A 182 1.80 18.92 -1.80
C THR A 182 1.87 20.05 -2.82
N TYR A 183 1.09 19.97 -3.91
CA TYR A 183 0.98 21.02 -4.91
C TYR A 183 0.37 22.31 -4.33
N LYS A 184 -0.67 22.22 -3.50
CA LYS A 184 -1.36 23.38 -2.91
C LYS A 184 -0.50 24.04 -1.84
N LEU A 185 0.15 23.26 -0.98
CA LEU A 185 0.97 23.75 0.12
C LEU A 185 2.32 24.30 -0.35
N LYS A 186 2.82 23.88 -1.52
CA LYS A 186 4.19 24.18 -1.98
C LYS A 186 5.27 23.77 -0.95
N HIS A 187 4.97 22.75 -0.16
CA HIS A 187 5.83 22.18 0.88
C HIS A 187 5.48 20.68 1.03
N PRO A 188 6.45 19.80 1.36
CA PRO A 188 6.20 18.39 1.71
C PRO A 188 5.14 18.10 2.82
N GLY A 189 4.69 19.09 3.60
CA GLY A 189 3.86 18.88 4.79
C GLY A 189 4.49 17.87 5.77
N SER A 190 3.73 16.84 6.14
CA SER A 190 4.17 15.76 7.03
C SER A 190 5.08 14.71 6.37
N LEU A 191 5.40 14.84 5.07
CA LEU A 191 6.22 13.87 4.35
C LEU A 191 7.71 14.02 4.70
N SER A 192 8.36 12.88 4.97
CA SER A 192 9.81 12.82 5.15
C SER A 192 10.53 12.62 3.82
N ILE A 193 11.17 13.68 3.30
CA ILE A 193 11.97 13.62 2.06
C ILE A 193 13.03 12.50 2.17
N LYS A 194 13.72 12.38 3.31
CA LYS A 194 14.74 11.35 3.52
C LYS A 194 14.18 9.94 3.33
N MET A 195 13.00 9.68 3.89
CA MET A 195 12.36 8.38 3.79
C MET A 195 11.88 8.11 2.35
N MET A 196 11.39 9.13 1.65
CA MET A 196 10.98 9.01 0.25
C MET A 196 12.17 8.78 -0.69
N SER A 197 13.31 9.44 -0.47
CA SER A 197 14.53 9.25 -1.27
C SER A 197 15.08 7.82 -1.19
N ILE A 198 14.82 7.10 -0.10
CA ILE A 198 15.18 5.67 0.03
C ILE A 198 14.10 4.77 -0.58
N GLN A 199 12.83 5.06 -0.30
CA GLN A 199 11.71 4.24 -0.75
C GLN A 199 11.48 4.27 -2.25
N THR A 200 11.56 5.45 -2.89
CA THR A 200 11.28 5.59 -4.32
C THR A 200 12.20 4.72 -5.18
N PRO A 201 13.54 4.78 -5.05
CA PRO A 201 14.43 3.85 -5.75
C PRO A 201 14.16 2.38 -5.38
N GLY A 202 13.89 2.11 -4.09
CA GLY A 202 13.52 0.76 -3.63
C GLY A 202 12.28 0.21 -4.34
N GLY A 203 11.27 1.05 -4.59
CA GLY A 203 10.06 0.67 -5.33
C GLY A 203 10.33 0.30 -6.79
N PHE A 204 11.27 0.98 -7.45
CA PHE A 204 11.73 0.61 -8.79
C PHE A 204 12.50 -0.71 -8.80
N VAL A 205 13.41 -0.90 -7.83
CA VAL A 205 14.16 -2.15 -7.69
C VAL A 205 13.20 -3.31 -7.41
N TRP A 206 12.19 -3.09 -6.57
CA TRP A 206 11.17 -4.09 -6.29
C TRP A 206 10.35 -4.43 -7.54
N THR A 207 9.90 -3.42 -8.29
CA THR A 207 9.22 -3.61 -9.58
C THR A 207 10.09 -4.40 -10.57
N ALA A 208 11.37 -4.05 -10.69
CA ALA A 208 12.31 -4.76 -11.55
C ALA A 208 12.48 -6.22 -11.11
N SER A 209 12.49 -6.50 -9.80
CA SER A 209 12.57 -7.87 -9.28
C SER A 209 11.35 -8.72 -9.62
N LEU A 210 10.16 -8.10 -9.74
CA LEU A 210 8.95 -8.78 -10.22
C LEU A 210 8.96 -8.95 -11.74
N PHE A 211 9.48 -7.96 -12.48
CA PHE A 211 9.64 -8.03 -13.93
C PHE A 211 10.60 -9.14 -14.37
N LEU A 212 11.73 -9.27 -13.67
CA LEU A 212 12.79 -10.24 -13.99
C LEU A 212 12.47 -11.68 -13.55
N GLN A 213 11.34 -11.91 -12.87
CA GLN A 213 10.94 -13.26 -12.48
C GLN A 213 10.60 -14.13 -13.70
N PRO A 214 10.90 -15.44 -13.63
CA PRO A 214 10.57 -16.38 -14.69
C PRO A 214 9.05 -16.38 -14.94
N ASN A 215 8.65 -16.33 -16.22
CA ASN A 215 7.25 -16.22 -16.65
C ASN A 215 6.47 -15.00 -16.12
N SER A 216 7.14 -13.93 -15.72
CA SER A 216 6.47 -12.71 -15.26
C SER A 216 5.52 -12.12 -16.30
N LYS A 217 4.39 -11.59 -15.85
CA LYS A 217 3.36 -10.96 -16.69
C LYS A 217 3.33 -9.47 -16.43
N TRP A 218 3.01 -8.68 -17.46
CA TRP A 218 2.96 -7.22 -17.35
C TRP A 218 2.03 -6.74 -16.23
N SER A 219 0.86 -7.38 -16.09
CA SER A 219 -0.14 -7.05 -15.06
C SER A 219 0.32 -7.40 -13.64
N SER A 220 1.38 -8.18 -13.48
CA SER A 220 1.96 -8.58 -12.20
C SER A 220 2.93 -7.56 -11.60
N TRP A 221 3.65 -6.80 -12.42
CA TRP A 221 4.56 -5.76 -11.93
C TRP A 221 4.00 -4.34 -12.12
N LEU A 222 2.99 -4.15 -12.98
CA LEU A 222 2.39 -2.84 -13.25
C LEU A 222 1.91 -2.09 -12.00
N PRO A 223 1.22 -2.70 -11.01
CA PRO A 223 0.76 -1.96 -9.83
C PRO A 223 1.91 -1.30 -9.05
N TYR A 224 3.03 -2.01 -8.94
CA TYR A 224 4.22 -1.55 -8.23
C TYR A 224 4.96 -0.48 -9.01
N PHE A 225 5.00 -0.61 -10.34
CA PHE A 225 5.51 0.45 -11.21
C PHE A 225 4.69 1.73 -11.07
N THR A 226 3.35 1.62 -11.11
CA THR A 226 2.45 2.77 -10.93
C THR A 226 2.66 3.44 -9.57
N ALA A 227 2.80 2.65 -8.50
CA ALA A 227 3.10 3.19 -7.17
C ALA A 227 4.47 3.89 -7.13
N ALA A 228 5.51 3.29 -7.71
CA ALA A 228 6.85 3.88 -7.78
C ALA A 228 6.87 5.19 -8.58
N MET A 229 6.12 5.26 -9.69
CA MET A 229 5.90 6.48 -10.47
C MET A 229 5.25 7.58 -9.62
N ALA A 230 4.13 7.27 -8.95
CA ALA A 230 3.41 8.24 -8.14
C ALA A 230 4.28 8.76 -6.98
N GLN A 231 5.03 7.87 -6.31
CA GLN A 231 6.01 8.26 -5.30
C GLN A 231 7.15 9.11 -5.87
N GLY A 232 7.63 8.79 -7.07
CA GLY A 232 8.66 9.56 -7.77
C GLY A 232 8.20 10.98 -8.09
N ILE A 233 6.96 11.15 -8.58
CA ILE A 233 6.35 12.46 -8.81
C ILE A 233 6.32 13.27 -7.51
N LEU A 234 5.85 12.67 -6.41
CA LEU A 234 5.83 13.33 -5.10
C LEU A 234 7.23 13.72 -4.63
N LEU A 235 8.22 12.84 -4.79
CA LEU A 235 9.60 13.13 -4.39
C LEU A 235 10.17 14.31 -5.19
N ILE A 236 9.96 14.33 -6.50
CA ILE A 236 10.38 15.44 -7.37
C ILE A 236 9.74 16.75 -6.91
N MET A 237 8.44 16.75 -6.64
CA MET A 237 7.75 17.93 -6.11
C MET A 237 8.34 18.41 -4.79
N CYS A 238 8.59 17.50 -3.85
CA CYS A 238 9.15 17.85 -2.55
C CYS A 238 10.56 18.44 -2.67
N ILE A 239 11.41 17.87 -3.52
CA ILE A 239 12.77 18.39 -3.76
C ILE A 239 12.69 19.76 -4.44
N TYR A 240 11.84 19.90 -5.46
CA TYR A 240 11.67 21.15 -6.19
C TYR A 240 11.22 22.28 -5.25
N TYR A 241 10.19 22.04 -4.43
CA TYR A 241 9.68 23.05 -3.51
C TYR A 241 10.67 23.39 -2.39
N LYS A 242 11.39 22.39 -1.87
CA LYS A 242 12.47 22.63 -0.90
C LYS A 242 13.57 23.53 -1.46
N HIS A 243 13.87 23.43 -2.75
CA HIS A 243 14.90 24.26 -3.36
C HIS A 243 14.39 25.65 -3.76
N THR A 244 13.11 25.75 -4.12
CA THR A 244 12.53 26.98 -4.67
C THR A 244 11.97 27.92 -3.59
N TYR A 245 11.44 27.37 -2.50
CA TYR A 245 10.73 28.13 -1.48
C TYR A 245 11.43 28.04 -0.12
N ASN A 246 11.26 29.11 0.67
CA ASN A 246 11.65 29.12 2.07
C ASN A 246 10.61 28.33 2.89
N ILE A 247 10.86 27.03 3.02
CA ILE A 247 9.99 26.08 3.73
C ILE A 247 9.64 26.59 5.14
N ASP A 248 10.61 27.09 5.89
CA ASP A 248 10.42 27.56 7.28
C ASP A 248 9.49 28.78 7.36
N GLU A 249 9.44 29.58 6.30
CA GLU A 249 8.53 30.73 6.19
C GLU A 249 7.10 30.26 5.88
N LEU A 250 6.95 29.33 4.93
CA LEU A 250 5.65 28.73 4.60
C LEU A 250 5.04 27.98 5.80
N GLU A 251 5.84 27.25 6.58
CA GLU A 251 5.38 26.60 7.82
C GLU A 251 4.87 27.63 8.83
N ARG A 252 5.59 28.75 9.00
CA ARG A 252 5.19 29.84 9.90
C ARG A 252 3.90 30.52 9.45
N GLU A 253 3.75 30.81 8.17
CA GLU A 253 2.51 31.38 7.62
C GLU A 253 1.31 30.44 7.78
N GLN A 254 1.53 29.13 7.65
CA GLN A 254 0.48 28.14 7.83
C GLN A 254 0.07 28.04 9.31
N LEU A 255 1.03 28.04 10.23
CA LEU A 255 0.76 28.09 11.67
C LEU A 255 0.02 29.37 12.08
N ALA A 256 0.39 30.51 11.51
CA ALA A 256 -0.29 31.78 11.76
C ALA A 256 -1.76 31.72 11.33
N ARG A 257 -2.05 31.23 10.12
CA ARG A 257 -3.42 31.05 9.61
C ARG A 257 -4.27 30.13 10.50
N ILE A 258 -3.72 28.98 10.91
CA ILE A 258 -4.42 28.05 11.80
C ILE A 258 -4.71 28.72 13.16
N THR A 259 -3.77 29.51 13.67
CA THR A 259 -3.94 30.22 14.94
C THR A 259 -5.06 31.26 14.85
N GLU A 260 -5.10 32.04 13.76
CA GLU A 260 -6.16 33.02 13.52
C GLU A 260 -7.54 32.36 13.39
N GLU A 261 -7.65 31.27 12.64
CA GLU A 261 -8.90 30.51 12.49
C GLU A 261 -9.41 29.96 13.84
N ASN A 262 -8.52 29.42 14.68
CA ASN A 262 -8.88 28.89 16.00
C ASN A 262 -9.32 30.01 16.96
N LEU A 263 -8.67 31.17 16.92
CA LEU A 263 -9.06 32.33 17.73
C LEU A 263 -10.45 32.85 17.31
N ALA A 264 -10.70 32.94 16.00
CA ALA A 264 -12.01 33.34 15.48
C ALA A 264 -13.10 32.35 15.92
N TYR A 265 -12.85 31.05 15.83
CA TYR A 265 -13.78 30.02 16.29
C TYR A 265 -14.09 30.14 17.79
N THR A 266 -13.06 30.30 18.63
CA THR A 266 -13.21 30.47 20.09
C THR A 266 -14.02 31.72 20.45
N SER A 267 -13.84 32.82 19.69
CA SER A 267 -14.62 34.05 19.88
C SER A 267 -16.11 33.89 19.55
N LEU A 268 -16.45 33.02 18.57
CA LEU A 268 -17.83 32.73 18.22
C LEU A 268 -18.51 31.88 19.31
N GLU A 269 -17.85 30.85 19.82
CA GLU A 269 -18.38 30.03 20.92
C GLU A 269 -18.65 30.86 22.19
N THR A 270 -17.71 31.72 22.58
CA THR A 270 -17.89 32.60 23.75
C THR A 270 -19.01 33.63 23.58
N THR A 271 -19.30 34.05 22.35
CA THR A 271 -20.43 34.95 22.05
C THR A 271 -21.77 34.22 22.09
N ASP A 272 -21.82 32.96 21.64
CA ASP A 272 -23.04 32.14 21.64
C ASP A 272 -23.44 31.71 23.06
N ASP A 273 -22.46 31.33 23.90
CA ASP A 273 -22.68 31.07 25.33
C ASP A 273 -23.12 32.33 26.11
N GLY A 274 -22.66 33.51 25.70
CA GLY A 274 -23.04 34.79 26.29
C GLY A 274 -24.44 35.29 25.90
N LEU A 275 -25.06 34.75 24.85
CA LEU A 275 -26.44 35.06 24.43
C LEU A 275 -27.48 34.08 24.98
N LEU A 276 -27.04 32.96 25.58
CA LEU A 276 -27.90 31.96 26.22
C LEU A 276 -28.04 32.14 27.74
N GLN A 277 -27.47 33.21 28.31
CA GLN A 277 -27.69 33.67 29.69
C GLN A 277 -28.56 34.93 29.74
#